data_AF-A0AAV1J1I0-F1
#
_entry.id   AF-A0AAV1J1I0-F1
#
_cell.length_a   1.000
_cell.length_b   1.000
_cell.length_c   1.000
_cell.angle_alpha   90.00
_cell.angle_beta   90.00
_cell.angle_gamma   90.00
#
_symmetry.space_group_name_H-M   'P 1'
#
loop_
_entity.id
_entity.type
_entity.pdbx_description
1 polymer ?
#
loop_
_entity_poly.entity_id
_entity_poly.type
_entity_poly.pdbx_seq_one_letter_code
_entity_poly.pdbx_strand_id
1 'polypeptide(L)'
;MTSLLLQRLVLPVIKSRNVVPNLFHMNEAIPCTNTSISSVRNYAKNKDRGKDKKGKGQKVEINPTMIAELVDVNKLKSKCQEAIEKMRDDFAKNLSIRSTTGSIESLPVKYEGKDYELQELAQIIRKNPKTLVIDFTSFPQVIPDVLKAIHSSGLNLNPQQDGTRLYVPVPKVTKEHREALAKNAKAMYIKCRDTLKDIQNEFIKKSKKQTGVSEDLIFNVTKQITALSDQYQADSKTIYETKHNELIGK
;
A
#
# COMPACT_ATOMS: atom_id res chain seq x y z
N MET A 1 -26.46 -51.03 -31.64
CA MET A 1 -26.21 -52.07 -32.66
C MET A 1 -24.96 -51.64 -33.40
N THR A 2 -23.81 -52.17 -32.96
CA THR A 2 -22.96 -53.14 -33.70
C THR A 2 -22.05 -52.47 -34.74
N SER A 3 -20.78 -52.78 -34.92
CA SER A 3 -19.70 -53.43 -34.16
C SER A 3 -18.48 -53.43 -35.12
N LEU A 4 -17.24 -53.50 -34.57
CA LEU A 4 -16.07 -54.19 -35.15
C LEU A 4 -15.41 -53.61 -36.43
N LEU A 5 -14.13 -53.82 -36.79
CA LEU A 5 -13.00 -54.70 -36.41
C LEU A 5 -11.72 -53.94 -36.93
N LEU A 6 -10.63 -53.69 -36.16
CA LEU A 6 -9.40 -54.53 -36.02
C LEU A 6 -8.43 -54.46 -37.24
N GLN A 7 -7.09 -54.52 -37.20
CA GLN A 7 -6.01 -54.79 -36.22
C GLN A 7 -4.66 -54.57 -36.98
N ARG A 8 -3.53 -54.18 -36.37
CA ARG A 8 -2.38 -55.03 -35.94
C ARG A 8 -1.23 -54.07 -35.54
N LEU A 9 -0.75 -53.96 -34.30
CA LEU A 9 0.18 -54.82 -33.52
C LEU A 9 1.39 -55.36 -34.30
N VAL A 10 2.61 -54.93 -33.94
CA VAL A 10 3.72 -55.78 -33.42
C VAL A 10 4.75 -54.91 -32.63
N LEU A 11 5.01 -55.30 -31.38
CA LEU A 11 6.23 -55.10 -30.57
C LEU A 11 6.61 -56.52 -30.06
N PRO A 12 7.69 -56.76 -29.29
CA PRO A 12 9.06 -56.22 -29.24
C PRO A 12 10.11 -57.38 -29.29
N VAL A 13 11.41 -57.09 -29.19
CA VAL A 13 12.43 -58.11 -28.86
C VAL A 13 13.27 -57.68 -27.66
N ILE A 14 13.38 -58.60 -26.71
CA ILE A 14 14.07 -58.55 -25.41
C ILE A 14 15.26 -59.52 -25.46
N LYS A 15 16.28 -59.26 -24.60
CA LYS A 15 17.30 -60.14 -23.97
C LYS A 15 18.74 -59.91 -24.47
N SER A 16 19.80 -59.99 -23.66
CA SER A 16 20.00 -60.13 -22.20
C SER A 16 21.49 -60.41 -21.92
N ARG A 17 22.03 -59.79 -20.85
CA ARG A 17 23.02 -60.27 -19.86
C ARG A 17 24.52 -60.43 -20.20
N ASN A 18 25.29 -59.72 -19.34
CA ASN A 18 26.43 -60.12 -18.51
C ASN A 18 27.73 -60.61 -19.17
N VAL A 19 28.87 -60.07 -18.71
CA VAL A 19 29.89 -60.74 -17.87
C VAL A 19 31.01 -59.73 -17.54
N VAL A 20 31.40 -59.66 -16.27
CA VAL A 20 32.63 -59.05 -15.71
C VAL A 20 33.57 -60.22 -15.35
N PRO A 21 34.83 -60.02 -14.90
CA PRO A 21 35.96 -59.17 -15.31
C PRO A 21 37.10 -60.09 -15.86
N ASN A 22 38.31 -59.57 -16.12
CA ASN A 22 39.53 -59.91 -15.35
C ASN A 22 40.85 -59.73 -16.14
N LEU A 23 41.86 -59.29 -15.38
CA LEU A 23 43.29 -59.61 -15.45
C LEU A 23 44.21 -59.01 -16.56
N PHE A 24 45.03 -58.06 -16.08
CA PHE A 24 46.49 -57.94 -16.30
C PHE A 24 47.06 -58.05 -17.73
N HIS A 25 47.60 -56.93 -18.21
CA HIS A 25 48.96 -56.93 -18.76
C HIS A 25 49.65 -55.59 -18.51
N MET A 26 50.88 -55.68 -18.00
CA MET A 26 51.83 -54.58 -17.86
C MET A 26 52.59 -54.37 -19.18
N ASN A 27 53.25 -53.21 -19.27
CA ASN A 27 54.18 -52.74 -20.31
C ASN A 27 53.48 -52.10 -21.52
N GLU A 28 53.78 -50.86 -21.91
CA GLU A 28 55.12 -50.33 -22.17
C GLU A 28 55.13 -48.79 -22.22
N ALA A 29 56.22 -48.21 -21.72
CA ALA A 29 56.90 -46.97 -22.11
C ALA A 29 56.14 -45.65 -22.42
N ILE A 30 56.51 -44.61 -21.66
CA ILE A 30 56.15 -43.19 -21.78
C ILE A 30 56.94 -42.51 -22.92
N PRO A 31 56.38 -41.47 -23.57
CA PRO A 31 57.16 -40.23 -23.65
C PRO A 31 56.35 -38.99 -23.26
N CYS A 32 56.91 -38.23 -22.32
CA CYS A 32 56.43 -36.94 -21.85
C CYS A 32 56.55 -35.90 -22.97
N THR A 33 55.46 -35.20 -23.33
CA THR A 33 55.57 -33.83 -23.87
C THR A 33 54.39 -32.96 -23.42
N ASN A 34 54.75 -31.83 -22.80
CA ASN A 34 54.02 -30.58 -22.59
C ASN A 34 52.50 -30.65 -22.36
N THR A 35 52.11 -30.72 -21.09
CA THR A 35 50.80 -30.22 -20.65
C THR A 35 50.98 -28.84 -20.03
N SER A 36 50.42 -27.81 -20.67
CA SER A 36 50.22 -26.50 -20.09
C SER A 36 49.34 -26.66 -18.83
N ILE A 37 49.92 -26.41 -17.66
CA ILE A 37 49.19 -26.40 -16.40
C ILE A 37 48.31 -25.15 -16.39
N SER A 38 47.11 -25.25 -16.94
CA SER A 38 46.03 -24.31 -16.65
C SER A 38 45.51 -24.67 -15.25
N SER A 39 45.94 -23.90 -14.24
CA SER A 39 45.42 -24.04 -12.88
C SER A 39 43.96 -23.58 -12.87
N VAL A 40 43.03 -24.51 -13.09
CA VAL A 40 41.60 -24.26 -12.93
C VAL A 40 41.31 -24.22 -11.43
N ARG A 41 41.08 -23.01 -10.89
CA ARG A 41 40.54 -22.85 -9.53
C ARG A 41 39.11 -23.38 -9.49
N ASN A 42 38.95 -24.59 -9.01
CA ASN A 42 37.63 -25.14 -8.71
C ASN A 42 37.11 -24.45 -7.43
N TYR A 43 36.20 -23.48 -7.59
CA TYR A 43 35.45 -22.94 -6.47
C TYR A 43 34.52 -24.02 -5.92
N ALA A 44 34.64 -24.31 -4.63
CA ALA A 44 33.70 -25.17 -3.93
C ALA A 44 32.29 -24.59 -4.05
N LYS A 45 31.38 -25.31 -4.70
CA LYS A 45 29.96 -24.96 -4.68
C LYS A 45 29.50 -24.97 -3.22
N ASN A 46 29.13 -23.80 -2.70
CA ASN A 46 28.40 -23.73 -1.45
C ASN A 46 27.19 -24.65 -1.56
N LYS A 47 27.04 -25.53 -0.57
CA LYS A 47 25.85 -26.35 -0.39
C LYS A 47 24.63 -25.44 -0.49
N ASP A 48 23.79 -25.67 -1.50
CA ASP A 48 22.46 -25.04 -1.61
C ASP A 48 21.71 -25.38 -0.32
N ARG A 49 21.77 -24.48 0.67
CA ARG A 49 20.76 -24.41 1.70
C ARG A 49 19.52 -23.98 0.94
N GLY A 50 18.69 -24.95 0.58
CA GLY A 50 17.35 -24.68 0.09
C GLY A 50 16.74 -23.59 0.96
N LYS A 51 16.01 -22.66 0.34
CA LYS A 51 15.21 -21.69 1.08
C LYS A 51 14.23 -22.48 1.94
N ASP A 52 14.64 -22.83 3.15
CA ASP A 52 13.74 -23.15 4.23
C ASP A 52 12.82 -21.95 4.29
N LYS A 53 11.53 -22.18 4.01
CA LYS A 53 10.49 -21.19 4.24
C LYS A 53 10.67 -20.77 5.69
N LYS A 54 11.29 -19.60 5.90
CA LYS A 54 11.48 -18.97 7.20
C LYS A 54 10.10 -19.02 7.85
N GLY A 55 9.92 -19.93 8.79
CA GLY A 55 8.62 -20.20 9.39
C GLY A 55 8.05 -18.87 9.84
N LYS A 56 6.78 -18.60 9.53
CA LYS A 56 6.07 -17.45 10.11
C LYS A 56 6.36 -17.50 11.61
N GLY A 57 7.06 -16.47 12.11
CA GLY A 57 7.43 -16.40 13.51
C GLY A 57 6.21 -16.69 14.39
N GLN A 58 6.43 -17.39 15.50
CA GLN A 58 5.38 -17.74 16.44
C GLN A 58 4.54 -16.48 16.74
N LYS A 59 3.23 -16.54 16.44
CA LYS A 59 2.31 -15.42 16.65
C LYS A 59 2.25 -15.19 18.15
N VAL A 60 2.90 -14.12 18.62
CA VAL A 60 2.93 -13.78 20.05
C VAL A 60 1.53 -13.35 20.44
N GLU A 61 0.90 -14.10 21.35
CA GLU A 61 -0.37 -13.72 21.94
C GLU A 61 -0.17 -12.52 22.87
N ILE A 62 -1.01 -11.50 22.71
CA ILE A 62 -0.84 -10.24 23.43
C ILE A 62 -1.43 -10.37 24.83
N ASN A 63 -0.55 -10.44 25.84
CA ASN A 63 -0.94 -10.48 27.24
C ASN A 63 -0.81 -9.08 27.85
N PRO A 64 -1.92 -8.35 28.10
CA PRO A 64 -1.87 -6.96 28.56
C PRO A 64 -1.31 -6.81 29.99
N THR A 65 -1.45 -7.84 30.83
CA THR A 65 -0.93 -7.87 32.21
C THR A 65 0.60 -7.79 32.25
N MET A 66 1.28 -8.56 31.39
CA MET A 66 2.75 -8.57 31.31
C MET A 66 3.33 -7.23 30.84
N ILE A 67 2.62 -6.50 29.97
CA ILE A 67 3.09 -5.19 29.50
C ILE A 67 2.91 -4.13 30.59
N ALA A 68 1.79 -4.20 31.32
CA ALA A 68 1.43 -3.22 32.35
C ALA A 68 2.41 -3.15 33.52
N GLU A 69 3.14 -4.23 33.80
CA GLU A 69 4.16 -4.27 34.87
C GLU A 69 5.33 -3.30 34.63
N LEU A 70 5.68 -3.02 33.38
CA LEU A 70 6.84 -2.19 33.03
C LEU A 70 6.49 -0.90 32.29
N VAL A 71 5.36 -0.89 31.58
CA VAL A 71 4.98 0.19 30.67
C VAL A 71 3.47 0.44 30.69
N ASP A 72 3.08 1.72 30.68
CA ASP A 72 1.69 2.15 30.53
C ASP A 72 1.09 1.74 29.17
N VAL A 73 0.41 0.59 29.13
CA VAL A 73 -0.24 0.05 27.92
C VAL A 73 -1.24 1.03 27.31
N ASN A 74 -2.00 1.72 28.15
CA ASN A 74 -3.03 2.66 27.72
C ASN A 74 -2.44 3.85 26.96
N LYS A 75 -1.28 4.35 27.41
CA LYS A 75 -0.58 5.45 26.72
C LYS A 75 -0.02 5.01 25.37
N LEU A 76 0.52 3.79 25.28
CA LEU A 76 0.98 3.21 24.02
C LEU A 76 -0.17 3.10 23.01
N LYS A 77 -1.29 2.48 23.43
CA LYS A 77 -2.49 2.34 22.59
C LYS A 77 -3.03 3.69 22.13
N SER A 78 -3.14 4.66 23.04
CA SER A 78 -3.63 6.01 22.72
C SER A 78 -2.76 6.71 21.68
N LYS A 79 -1.42 6.66 21.83
CA LYS A 79 -0.49 7.27 20.86
C LYS A 79 -0.58 6.60 19.48
N CYS A 80 -0.69 5.27 19.43
CA CYS A 80 -0.86 4.54 18.18
C CYS A 80 -2.20 4.88 17.50
N GLN A 81 -3.27 5.00 18.28
CA GLN A 81 -4.59 5.36 17.79
C GLN A 81 -4.61 6.78 17.22
N GLU A 82 -4.01 7.75 17.92
CA GLU A 82 -3.89 9.14 17.46
C GLU A 82 -3.12 9.24 16.14
N ALA A 83 -2.07 8.43 15.95
CA ALA A 83 -1.31 8.38 14.69
C ALA A 83 -2.18 7.88 13.51
N ILE A 84 -3.07 6.92 13.76
CA ILE A 84 -4.01 6.42 12.74
C ILE A 84 -5.10 7.45 12.46
N GLU A 85 -5.62 8.12 13.49
CA GLU A 85 -6.65 9.15 13.34
C GLU A 85 -6.12 10.34 12.53
N LYS A 86 -4.91 10.82 12.83
CA LYS A 86 -4.24 11.84 12.02
C LYS A 86 -4.12 11.43 10.56
N MET A 87 -3.72 10.17 10.30
CA MET A 87 -3.65 9.64 8.92
C MET A 87 -5.03 9.63 8.23
N ARG A 88 -6.11 9.31 8.95
CA ARG A 88 -7.48 9.32 8.41
C ARG A 88 -7.93 10.73 8.06
N ASP A 89 -7.68 11.70 8.94
CA ASP A 89 -8.02 13.11 8.69
C ASP A 89 -7.24 13.67 7.50
N ASP A 90 -5.96 13.33 7.42
CA ASP A 90 -5.06 13.65 6.33
C ASP A 90 -5.57 13.10 4.99
N PHE A 91 -6.04 11.85 4.98
CA PHE A 91 -6.67 11.25 3.80
C PHE A 91 -7.97 11.98 3.42
N ALA A 92 -8.83 12.31 4.39
CA ALA A 92 -10.09 13.01 4.12
C ALA A 92 -9.86 14.39 3.49
N LYS A 93 -8.84 15.14 3.97
CA LYS A 93 -8.53 16.48 3.48
C LYS A 93 -7.84 16.49 2.12
N ASN A 94 -6.89 15.59 1.90
CA ASN A 94 -5.98 15.70 0.75
C ASN A 94 -6.29 14.74 -0.42
N LEU A 95 -7.03 13.64 -0.18
CA LEU A 95 -7.21 12.56 -1.16
C LEU A 95 -8.62 12.52 -1.78
N SER A 96 -9.28 13.66 -1.91
CA SER A 96 -10.61 13.72 -2.53
C SER A 96 -10.52 13.73 -4.06
N ILE A 97 -11.04 12.69 -4.71
CA ILE A 97 -11.17 12.60 -6.18
C ILE A 97 -12.22 13.59 -6.71
N ARG A 98 -13.21 13.93 -5.88
CA ARG A 98 -14.35 14.80 -6.22
C ARG A 98 -14.11 16.25 -5.77
N SER A 99 -12.85 16.63 -5.51
CA SER A 99 -12.48 17.96 -5.03
C SER A 99 -13.05 19.08 -5.89
N THR A 100 -13.14 18.91 -7.21
CA THR A 100 -13.72 19.95 -8.09
C THR A 100 -15.15 20.33 -7.75
N THR A 101 -16.00 19.40 -7.25
CA THR A 101 -17.37 19.77 -6.85
C THR A 101 -17.41 20.35 -5.44
N GLY A 102 -16.68 19.75 -4.48
CA GLY A 102 -16.63 20.28 -3.11
C GLY A 102 -15.96 21.65 -3.01
N SER A 103 -14.93 21.91 -3.82
CA SER A 103 -14.26 23.22 -3.90
C SER A 103 -15.16 24.31 -4.51
N ILE A 104 -16.14 23.94 -5.34
CA ILE A 104 -17.13 24.89 -5.86
C ILE A 104 -18.18 25.18 -4.78
N GLU A 105 -18.61 24.16 -4.02
CA GLU A 105 -19.56 24.31 -2.91
C GLU A 105 -19.02 25.26 -1.83
N SER A 106 -17.75 25.09 -1.43
CA SER A 106 -17.08 25.93 -0.42
C SER A 106 -16.43 27.20 -0.97
N LEU A 107 -16.79 27.63 -2.19
CA LEU A 107 -16.18 28.81 -2.81
C LEU A 107 -16.67 30.08 -2.09
N PRO A 108 -15.77 30.91 -1.53
CA PRO A 108 -16.17 32.19 -0.93
C PRO A 108 -16.54 33.20 -2.02
N VAL A 109 -17.73 33.77 -1.91
CA VAL A 109 -18.28 34.77 -2.81
C VAL A 109 -18.54 36.04 -2.01
N LYS A 110 -18.03 37.17 -2.49
CA LYS A 110 -18.30 38.48 -1.90
C LYS A 110 -19.61 39.01 -2.44
N TYR A 111 -20.60 39.17 -1.59
CA TYR A 111 -21.88 39.80 -1.95
C TYR A 111 -22.23 40.85 -0.89
N GLU A 112 -22.51 42.09 -1.34
CA GLU A 112 -22.87 43.23 -0.47
C GLU A 112 -21.88 43.47 0.70
N GLY A 113 -20.58 43.28 0.46
CA GLY A 113 -19.52 43.53 1.45
C GLY A 113 -19.33 42.44 2.51
N LYS A 114 -20.05 41.32 2.39
CA LYS A 114 -19.87 40.12 3.22
C LYS A 114 -19.41 38.95 2.37
N ASP A 115 -18.65 38.05 2.98
CA ASP A 115 -18.19 36.81 2.35
C ASP A 115 -19.18 35.70 2.72
N TYR A 116 -19.75 35.04 1.71
CA TYR A 116 -20.67 33.91 1.85
C TYR A 116 -20.12 32.70 1.10
N GLU A 117 -20.52 31.50 1.48
CA GLU A 117 -20.22 30.31 0.69
C GLU A 117 -21.21 30.17 -0.46
N LEU A 118 -20.76 29.65 -1.60
CA LEU A 118 -21.63 29.47 -2.77
C LEU A 118 -22.83 28.55 -2.48
N GLN A 119 -22.65 27.57 -1.59
CA GLN A 119 -23.73 26.68 -1.14
C GLN A 119 -24.88 27.42 -0.44
N GLU A 120 -24.62 28.56 0.21
CA GLU A 120 -25.64 29.35 0.91
C GLU A 120 -26.45 30.21 -0.06
N LEU A 121 -25.81 30.65 -1.15
CA LEU A 121 -26.38 31.56 -2.13
C LEU A 121 -27.15 30.83 -3.24
N ALA A 122 -26.82 29.56 -3.50
CA ALA A 122 -27.37 28.81 -4.62
C ALA A 122 -27.44 27.30 -4.38
N GLN A 123 -28.35 26.64 -5.10
CA GLN A 123 -28.45 25.19 -5.07
C GLN A 123 -27.55 24.56 -6.13
N ILE A 124 -26.64 23.68 -5.71
CA ILE A 124 -25.71 22.99 -6.61
C ILE A 124 -26.24 21.59 -6.93
N ILE A 125 -26.53 21.33 -8.21
CA ILE A 125 -27.11 20.08 -8.70
C ILE A 125 -26.16 19.45 -9.71
N ARG A 126 -25.84 18.16 -9.52
CA ARG A 126 -25.07 17.39 -10.50
C ARG A 126 -25.99 16.82 -11.58
N LYS A 127 -26.09 17.49 -12.73
CA LYS A 127 -26.84 17.00 -13.90
C LYS A 127 -26.12 15.83 -14.59
N ASN A 128 -24.82 15.98 -14.85
CA ASN A 128 -23.98 14.95 -15.49
C ASN A 128 -22.62 14.87 -14.77
N PRO A 129 -21.87 13.76 -14.90
CA PRO A 129 -20.52 13.67 -14.33
C PRO A 129 -19.55 14.76 -14.81
N LYS A 130 -19.81 15.36 -15.96
CA LYS A 130 -19.02 16.43 -16.58
C LYS A 130 -19.63 17.84 -16.42
N THR A 131 -20.83 17.96 -15.87
CA THR A 131 -21.56 19.24 -15.84
C THR A 131 -22.31 19.39 -14.53
N LEU A 132 -21.93 20.42 -13.79
CA LEU A 132 -22.67 20.90 -12.62
C LEU A 132 -23.62 22.01 -13.05
N VAL A 133 -24.77 22.07 -12.42
CA VAL A 133 -25.75 23.13 -12.59
C VAL A 133 -25.87 23.83 -11.26
N ILE A 134 -25.71 25.14 -11.26
CA ILE A 134 -25.88 25.99 -10.09
C ILE A 134 -27.14 26.82 -10.32
N ASP A 135 -28.16 26.56 -9.52
CA ASP A 135 -29.48 27.18 -9.63
C ASP A 135 -29.56 28.38 -8.66
N PHE A 136 -29.72 29.59 -9.21
CA PHE A 136 -29.80 30.86 -8.46
C PHE A 136 -31.22 31.37 -8.30
N THR A 137 -32.23 30.50 -8.35
CA THR A 137 -33.66 30.89 -8.34
C THR A 137 -34.02 31.79 -7.16
N SER A 138 -33.36 31.60 -6.01
CA SER A 138 -33.55 32.42 -4.82
C SER A 138 -32.93 33.82 -4.91
N PHE A 139 -31.78 33.95 -5.59
CA PHE A 139 -30.96 35.17 -5.61
C PHE A 139 -30.30 35.41 -6.98
N PRO A 140 -31.06 35.78 -8.02
CA PRO A 140 -30.53 35.98 -9.37
C PRO A 140 -29.51 37.14 -9.48
N GLN A 141 -29.55 38.11 -8.56
CA GLN A 141 -28.66 39.27 -8.54
C GLN A 141 -27.21 38.92 -8.19
N VAL A 142 -26.94 37.74 -7.63
CA VAL A 142 -25.62 37.31 -7.14
C VAL A 142 -24.77 36.65 -8.24
N ILE A 143 -25.40 36.27 -9.36
CA ILE A 143 -24.75 35.63 -10.52
C ILE A 143 -23.46 36.33 -11.00
N PRO A 144 -23.39 37.66 -11.19
CA PRO A 144 -22.19 38.32 -11.67
C PRO A 144 -21.01 38.21 -10.69
N ASP A 145 -21.26 38.23 -9.39
CA ASP A 145 -20.20 38.13 -8.38
C ASP A 145 -19.71 36.69 -8.23
N VAL A 146 -20.59 35.70 -8.42
CA VAL A 146 -20.20 34.29 -8.49
C VAL A 146 -19.34 34.01 -9.72
N LEU A 147 -19.69 34.56 -10.88
CA LEU A 147 -18.86 34.42 -12.09
C LEU A 147 -17.44 34.95 -11.86
N LYS A 148 -17.32 36.14 -11.26
CA LYS A 148 -16.01 36.70 -10.88
C LYS A 148 -15.28 35.80 -9.88
N ALA A 149 -15.99 35.29 -8.85
CA ALA A 149 -15.43 34.41 -7.84
C ALA A 149 -14.87 33.12 -8.48
N ILE A 150 -15.64 32.46 -9.35
CA ILE A 150 -15.21 31.23 -10.06
C ILE A 150 -13.97 31.52 -10.91
N HIS A 151 -13.91 32.64 -11.61
CA HIS A 151 -12.73 32.99 -12.42
C HIS A 151 -11.50 33.32 -11.54
N SER A 152 -11.69 33.98 -10.40
CA SER A 152 -10.62 34.33 -9.46
C SER A 152 -10.11 33.13 -8.64
N SER A 153 -10.91 32.07 -8.50
CA SER A 153 -10.61 30.89 -7.67
C SER A 153 -9.43 30.04 -8.17
N GLY A 154 -8.96 30.28 -9.40
CA GLY A 154 -7.90 29.48 -10.03
C GLY A 154 -8.33 28.08 -10.45
N LEU A 155 -9.64 27.76 -10.39
CA LEU A 155 -10.18 26.46 -10.82
C LEU A 155 -10.17 26.28 -12.36
N ASN A 156 -9.90 27.34 -13.13
CA ASN A 156 -9.84 27.33 -14.60
C ASN A 156 -11.07 26.69 -15.26
N LEU A 157 -12.25 26.96 -14.70
CA LEU A 157 -13.54 26.50 -15.23
C LEU A 157 -14.17 27.63 -16.05
N ASN A 158 -14.87 27.26 -17.14
CA ASN A 158 -15.61 28.21 -17.96
C ASN A 158 -17.12 28.00 -17.81
N PRO A 159 -17.77 28.69 -16.86
CA PRO A 159 -19.20 28.52 -16.61
C PRO A 159 -20.05 29.22 -17.68
N GLN A 160 -21.14 28.57 -18.11
CA GLN A 160 -22.09 29.11 -19.10
C GLN A 160 -23.40 29.48 -18.42
N GLN A 161 -23.82 30.74 -18.54
CA GLN A 161 -25.08 31.23 -17.98
C GLN A 161 -26.26 30.92 -18.91
N ASP A 162 -27.37 30.48 -18.32
CA ASP A 162 -28.67 30.25 -18.97
C ASP A 162 -29.79 30.77 -18.06
N GLY A 163 -30.17 32.03 -18.26
CA GLY A 163 -31.13 32.73 -17.40
C GLY A 163 -30.67 32.76 -15.93
N THR A 164 -31.37 32.00 -15.09
CA THR A 164 -31.15 31.89 -13.64
C THR A 164 -30.27 30.69 -13.25
N ARG A 165 -29.77 29.93 -14.22
CA ARG A 165 -28.91 28.75 -14.01
C ARG A 165 -27.52 28.96 -14.57
N LEU A 166 -26.53 28.34 -13.95
CA LEU A 166 -25.14 28.35 -14.40
C LEU A 166 -24.65 26.93 -14.64
N TYR A 167 -24.21 26.63 -15.85
CA TYR A 167 -23.63 25.35 -16.23
C TYR A 167 -22.12 25.40 -16.10
N VAL A 168 -21.57 24.65 -15.15
CA VAL A 168 -20.12 24.57 -14.93
C VAL A 168 -19.59 23.25 -15.50
N PRO A 169 -18.78 23.28 -16.58
CA PRO A 169 -18.14 22.08 -17.10
C PRO A 169 -17.02 21.66 -16.16
N VAL A 170 -17.13 20.45 -15.60
CA VAL A 170 -16.11 19.87 -14.74
C VAL A 170 -15.19 19.00 -15.59
N PRO A 171 -13.88 19.27 -15.62
CA PRO A 171 -12.94 18.42 -16.33
C PRO A 171 -12.92 17.02 -15.72
N LYS A 172 -12.69 16.02 -16.56
CA LYS A 172 -12.53 14.65 -16.08
C LYS A 172 -11.23 14.53 -15.29
N VAL A 173 -11.28 13.85 -14.15
CA VAL A 173 -10.08 13.39 -13.47
C VAL A 173 -9.32 12.42 -14.39
N THR A 174 -8.13 12.81 -14.83
CA THR A 174 -7.25 11.98 -15.67
C THR A 174 -6.68 10.82 -14.86
N LYS A 175 -6.23 9.76 -15.55
CA LYS A 175 -5.52 8.64 -14.89
C LYS A 175 -4.27 9.12 -14.16
N GLU A 176 -3.52 10.02 -14.77
CA GLU A 176 -2.34 10.66 -14.19
C GLU A 176 -2.65 11.37 -12.86
N HIS A 177 -3.77 12.09 -12.79
CA HIS A 177 -4.18 12.76 -11.55
C HIS A 177 -4.54 11.75 -10.45
N ARG A 178 -5.25 10.67 -10.79
CA ARG A 178 -5.56 9.58 -9.84
C ARG A 178 -4.28 8.89 -9.34
N GLU A 179 -3.32 8.66 -10.23
CA GLU A 179 -2.01 8.10 -9.87
C GLU A 179 -1.21 9.05 -8.97
N ALA A 180 -1.27 10.36 -9.21
CA ALA A 180 -0.65 11.36 -8.34
C ALA A 180 -1.27 11.37 -6.94
N LEU A 181 -2.60 11.30 -6.83
CA LEU A 181 -3.28 11.14 -5.53
C LEU A 181 -2.88 9.84 -4.84
N ALA A 182 -2.81 8.72 -5.56
CA ALA A 182 -2.38 7.45 -5.01
C ALA A 182 -0.92 7.48 -4.51
N LYS A 183 -0.02 8.19 -5.20
CA LYS A 183 1.35 8.42 -4.75
C LYS A 183 1.37 9.26 -3.47
N ASN A 184 0.54 10.30 -3.38
CA ASN A 184 0.43 11.13 -2.18
C ASN A 184 -0.10 10.31 -0.98
N ALA A 185 -1.14 9.50 -1.20
CA ALA A 185 -1.67 8.58 -0.20
C ALA A 185 -0.59 7.65 0.37
N LYS A 186 0.28 7.13 -0.50
CA LYS A 186 1.41 6.29 -0.10
C LYS A 186 2.42 7.06 0.75
N ALA A 187 2.73 8.30 0.39
CA ALA A 187 3.65 9.14 1.18
C ALA A 187 3.10 9.41 2.59
N MET A 188 1.80 9.70 2.71
CA MET A 188 1.13 9.90 3.99
C MET A 188 1.09 8.61 4.84
N TYR A 189 0.81 7.46 4.21
CA TYR A 189 0.90 6.16 4.88
C TYR A 189 2.32 5.87 5.41
N ILE A 190 3.36 6.16 4.61
CA ILE A 190 4.76 5.97 5.05
C ILE A 190 5.05 6.83 6.29
N LYS A 191 4.62 8.09 6.31
CA LYS A 191 4.75 8.96 7.49
C LYS A 191 4.06 8.35 8.72
N CYS A 192 2.82 7.88 8.58
CA CYS A 192 2.10 7.22 9.67
C CYS A 192 2.85 5.98 10.18
N ARG A 193 3.31 5.11 9.28
CA ARG A 193 4.09 3.92 9.62
C ARG A 193 5.37 4.29 10.38
N ASP A 194 6.09 5.31 9.93
CA ASP A 194 7.33 5.75 10.57
C ASP A 194 7.03 6.32 11.97
N THR A 195 5.96 7.10 12.14
CA THR A 195 5.52 7.54 13.49
C THR A 195 5.16 6.38 14.41
N LEU A 196 4.51 5.33 13.91
CA LEU A 196 4.22 4.12 14.70
C LEU A 196 5.51 3.41 15.13
N LYS A 197 6.54 3.37 14.27
CA LYS A 197 7.87 2.83 14.62
C LYS A 197 8.60 3.69 15.64
N ASP A 198 8.49 5.00 15.55
CA ASP A 198 9.08 5.92 16.53
C ASP A 198 8.44 5.74 17.91
N ILE A 199 7.11 5.63 17.97
CA ILE A 199 6.36 5.32 19.19
C ILE A 199 6.84 3.98 19.77
N GLN A 200 6.88 2.92 18.95
CA GLN A 200 7.38 1.60 19.36
C GLN A 200 8.79 1.69 19.98
N ASN A 201 9.71 2.38 19.31
CA ASN A 201 11.09 2.55 19.76
C ASN A 201 11.18 3.36 21.06
N GLU A 202 10.35 4.39 21.24
CA GLU A 202 10.27 5.18 22.46
C GLU A 202 9.91 4.29 23.67
N PHE A 203 8.89 3.45 23.53
CA PHE A 203 8.44 2.56 24.60
C PHE A 203 9.41 1.41 24.89
N ILE A 204 10.06 0.84 23.87
CA ILE A 204 11.13 -0.16 24.06
C ILE A 204 12.34 0.46 24.77
N LYS A 205 12.70 1.71 24.47
CA LYS A 205 13.77 2.41 25.20
C LYS A 205 13.38 2.67 26.65
N LYS A 206 12.10 2.97 26.93
CA LYS A 206 11.59 3.16 28.29
C LYS A 206 11.65 1.86 29.11
N SER A 207 11.23 0.72 28.54
CA SER A 207 11.30 -0.56 29.26
C SER A 207 12.73 -0.96 29.60
N LYS A 208 13.71 -0.67 28.73
CA LYS A 208 15.13 -0.96 28.98
C LYS A 208 15.81 -0.06 30.01
N LYS A 209 15.23 1.10 30.33
CA LYS A 209 15.78 2.05 31.31
C LYS A 209 15.37 1.73 32.75
N GLN A 210 14.39 0.85 32.95
CA GLN A 210 13.95 0.45 34.28
C GLN A 210 15.05 -0.36 34.96
N THR A 211 15.44 0.03 36.17
CA THR A 211 16.43 -0.67 36.98
C THR A 211 15.76 -1.70 37.89
N GLY A 212 16.44 -2.81 38.19
CA GLY A 212 15.91 -3.84 39.09
C GLY A 212 14.96 -4.86 38.46
N VAL A 213 14.91 -4.95 37.13
CA VAL A 213 14.04 -5.88 36.39
C VAL A 213 14.89 -6.97 35.73
N SER A 214 14.40 -8.21 35.70
CA SER A 214 15.06 -9.32 34.99
C SER A 214 15.12 -9.07 33.47
N GLU A 215 16.24 -9.44 32.84
CA GLU A 215 16.45 -9.30 31.39
C GLU A 215 15.42 -10.11 30.57
N ASP A 216 15.01 -11.28 31.08
CA ASP A 216 13.97 -12.11 30.45
C ASP A 216 12.62 -11.40 30.41
N LEU A 217 12.26 -10.66 31.47
CA LEU A 217 11.02 -9.87 31.51
C LEU A 217 11.07 -8.73 30.50
N ILE A 218 12.20 -8.01 30.40
CA ILE A 218 12.38 -6.93 29.42
C ILE A 218 12.26 -7.48 27.99
N PHE A 219 12.84 -8.64 27.72
CA PHE A 219 12.75 -9.30 26.42
C PHE A 219 11.31 -9.69 26.07
N ASN A 220 10.58 -10.27 27.02
CA ASN A 220 9.18 -10.64 26.84
C ASN A 220 8.29 -9.41 26.61
N VAL A 221 8.44 -8.34 27.41
CA VAL A 221 7.69 -7.09 27.21
C VAL A 221 8.02 -6.43 25.88
N THR A 222 9.29 -6.48 25.43
CA THR A 222 9.69 -5.96 24.11
C THR A 222 8.99 -6.71 22.98
N LYS A 223 8.87 -8.05 23.07
CA LYS A 223 8.10 -8.86 22.12
C LYS A 223 6.63 -8.46 22.11
N GLN A 224 6.04 -8.24 23.29
CA GLN A 224 4.65 -7.86 23.44
C GLN A 224 4.35 -6.47 22.87
N ILE A 225 5.19 -5.47 23.14
CA ILE A 225 5.09 -4.12 22.54
C ILE A 225 5.17 -4.20 21.01
N THR A 226 6.07 -5.05 20.50
CA THR A 226 6.24 -5.25 19.06
C THR A 226 5.00 -5.89 18.43
N ALA A 227 4.46 -6.94 19.04
CA ALA A 227 3.24 -7.59 18.58
C ALA A 227 2.05 -6.62 18.53
N LEU A 228 1.88 -5.79 19.56
CA LEU A 228 0.85 -4.74 19.60
C LEU A 228 1.06 -3.70 18.50
N SER A 229 2.29 -3.21 18.34
CA SER A 229 2.61 -2.21 17.31
C SER A 229 2.42 -2.76 15.89
N ASP A 230 2.66 -4.05 15.68
CA ASP A 230 2.48 -4.71 14.38
C ASP A 230 0.98 -4.89 14.03
N GLN A 231 0.09 -5.02 15.02
CA GLN A 231 -1.36 -4.98 14.79
C GLN A 231 -1.80 -3.61 14.25
N TYR A 232 -1.41 -2.51 14.89
CA TYR A 232 -1.74 -1.16 14.41
C TYR A 232 -1.11 -0.84 13.06
N GLN A 233 0.09 -1.37 12.76
CA GLN A 233 0.68 -1.27 11.43
C GLN A 233 -0.15 -2.03 10.39
N ALA A 234 -0.64 -3.23 10.70
CA ALA A 234 -1.53 -3.97 9.82
C ALA A 234 -2.83 -3.19 9.55
N ASP A 235 -3.44 -2.63 10.60
CA ASP A 235 -4.65 -1.82 10.49
C ASP A 235 -4.42 -0.59 9.59
N SER A 236 -3.32 0.15 9.81
CA SER A 236 -2.97 1.29 8.95
C SER A 236 -2.80 0.90 7.48
N LYS A 237 -2.24 -0.29 7.21
CA LYS A 237 -2.07 -0.84 5.87
C LYS A 237 -3.43 -1.18 5.23
N THR A 238 -4.36 -1.77 5.97
CA THR A 238 -5.71 -2.06 5.45
C THR A 238 -6.48 -0.78 5.09
N ILE A 239 -6.37 0.26 5.92
CA ILE A 239 -6.98 1.57 5.66
C ILE A 239 -6.38 2.20 4.40
N TYR A 240 -5.05 2.17 4.28
CA TYR A 240 -4.35 2.66 3.09
C TYR A 240 -4.76 1.88 1.82
N GLU A 241 -4.81 0.55 1.88
CA GLU A 241 -5.19 -0.29 0.72
C GLU A 241 -6.62 0.00 0.26
N THR A 242 -7.55 0.14 1.20
CA THR A 242 -8.95 0.52 0.92
C THR A 242 -9.00 1.86 0.19
N LYS A 243 -8.30 2.88 0.70
CA LYS A 243 -8.23 4.20 0.06
C LYS A 243 -7.49 4.19 -1.27
N HIS A 244 -6.43 3.42 -1.39
CA HIS A 244 -5.68 3.29 -2.64
C HIS A 244 -6.53 2.69 -3.76
N ASN A 245 -7.32 1.65 -3.45
CA ASN A 245 -8.23 1.03 -4.41
C ASN A 245 -9.35 2.00 -4.83
N GLU A 246 -9.91 2.76 -3.88
CA GLU A 246 -10.88 3.84 -4.15
C GLU A 246 -10.31 4.89 -5.13
N LEU A 247 -9.06 5.33 -4.94
CA LEU A 247 -8.41 6.34 -5.77
C LEU A 247 -8.19 5.89 -7.22
N ILE A 248 -7.77 4.64 -7.42
CA ILE A 248 -7.50 4.09 -8.76
C ILE A 248 -8.81 3.66 -9.43
N GLY A 249 -9.81 3.23 -8.65
CA GLY A 249 -11.06 2.66 -9.12
C GLY A 249 -10.90 1.20 -9.57
N LYS A 250 -10.27 0.39 -8.71
CA LYS A 250 -10.21 -1.07 -8.85
C LYS A 250 -11.27 -1.75 -7.99
#